data_AF-A0A7J8RME5-F1
#
_entry.id   AF-A0A7J8RME5-F1
#
_cell.length_a   1.000
_cell.length_b   1.000
_cell.length_c   1.000
_cell.angle_alpha   90.00
_cell.angle_beta   90.00
_cell.angle_gamma   90.00
#
_symmetry.space_group_name_H-M   'P 1'
#
loop_
_entity.id
_entity.type
_entity.pdbx_description
1 polymer ?
#
loop_
_entity_poly.entity_id
_entity_poly.type
_entity_poly.pdbx_seq_one_letter_code
_entity_poly.pdbx_strand_id
1 'polypeptide(L)'
;MGCCLQESTDEKRGGNIIGTWEEFQRELKKQFYPQYAEKEAQAKLHRLTQQGTVREYVRAFSELMLQISNLSEKEVFYWFEDGLKPWAKNEF
;
A
#
# COMPACT_ATOMS: atom_id res chain seq x y z
N MET A 1 31.74 -40.32 30.05
CA MET A 1 31.21 -39.31 30.99
C MET A 1 31.92 -37.98 30.73
N GLY A 2 31.18 -36.86 30.82
CA GLY A 2 31.69 -35.50 30.63
C GLY A 2 30.98 -34.81 29.45
N CYS A 3 29.69 -34.52 29.60
CA CYS A 3 29.11 -33.22 29.99
C CYS A 3 29.16 -32.15 28.89
N CYS A 4 27.95 -31.66 28.61
CA CYS A 4 27.55 -30.57 27.73
C CYS A 4 28.33 -29.28 27.99
N LEU A 5 28.44 -28.45 26.95
CA LEU A 5 28.04 -27.04 26.95
C LEU A 5 28.40 -26.44 25.59
N GLN A 6 27.40 -26.21 24.74
CA GLN A 6 27.22 -24.87 24.21
C GLN A 6 25.77 -24.74 23.72
N GLU A 7 24.90 -24.26 24.60
CA GLU A 7 23.69 -23.56 24.18
C GLU A 7 24.10 -22.44 23.23
N SER A 8 23.58 -22.48 22.01
CA SER A 8 23.69 -21.38 21.06
C SER A 8 22.41 -20.57 21.12
N THR A 9 22.35 -19.65 22.07
CA THR A 9 21.28 -18.65 22.14
C THR A 9 21.91 -17.29 22.41
N ASP A 10 22.27 -16.58 21.34
CA ASP A 10 22.33 -15.13 21.39
C ASP A 10 22.26 -14.54 19.97
N GLU A 11 21.13 -14.80 19.28
CA GLU A 11 20.71 -13.91 18.21
C GLU A 11 20.17 -12.65 18.88
N LYS A 12 21.08 -11.72 19.20
CA LYS A 12 20.74 -10.39 19.73
C LYS A 12 19.97 -9.60 18.68
N ARG A 13 18.70 -9.94 18.49
CA ARG A 13 17.70 -8.99 17.99
C ARG A 13 17.48 -8.02 19.12
N GLY A 14 18.23 -6.91 19.12
CA GLY A 14 17.97 -5.75 19.94
C GLY A 14 16.61 -5.15 19.58
N GLY A 15 15.52 -5.82 19.94
CA GLY A 15 14.20 -5.23 19.97
C GLY A 15 14.16 -4.34 21.20
N ASN A 16 14.15 -3.03 21.01
CA ASN A 16 13.80 -2.10 22.08
C ASN A 16 12.53 -2.61 22.75
N ILE A 17 12.60 -2.85 24.06
CA ILE A 17 11.43 -3.22 24.86
C ILE A 17 10.45 -2.06 24.70
N ILE A 18 9.33 -2.31 24.04
CA ILE A 18 8.26 -1.32 23.88
C ILE A 18 7.67 -1.11 25.28
N GLY A 19 7.99 0.01 25.91
CA GLY A 19 7.63 0.27 27.31
C GLY A 19 6.30 1.00 27.48
N THR A 20 5.79 1.60 26.39
CA THR A 20 4.56 2.40 26.39
C THR A 20 3.64 2.05 25.22
N TRP A 21 2.35 2.36 25.38
CA TRP A 21 1.35 2.17 24.33
C TRP A 21 1.65 3.05 23.11
N GLU A 22 2.15 4.26 23.31
CA GLU A 22 2.51 5.20 22.24
C GLU A 22 3.68 4.66 21.40
N GLU A 23 4.69 4.05 22.03
CA GLU A 23 5.80 3.40 21.34
C GLU A 23 5.34 2.20 20.52
N PHE A 24 4.40 1.41 21.06
CA PHE A 24 3.76 0.32 20.34
C PHE A 24 3.07 0.83 19.07
N GLN A 25 2.23 1.85 19.19
CA GLN A 25 1.51 2.43 18.06
C GLN A 25 2.46 2.99 17.00
N ARG A 26 3.57 3.62 17.41
CA ARG A 26 4.59 4.15 16.50
C ARG A 26 5.28 3.04 15.72
N GLU A 27 5.72 1.98 16.40
CA GLU A 27 6.43 0.89 15.75
C GLU A 27 5.49 0.07 14.85
N LEU A 28 4.25 -0.13 15.29
CA LEU A 28 3.20 -0.74 14.48
C LEU A 28 2.94 0.08 13.20
N LYS A 29 2.77 1.40 13.31
CA LYS A 29 2.63 2.27 12.13
C LYS A 29 3.87 2.16 11.24
N LYS A 30 5.07 2.26 11.78
CA LYS A 30 6.30 2.17 10.98
C LYS A 30 6.38 0.87 10.17
N GLN A 31 5.96 -0.25 10.74
CA GLN A 31 5.98 -1.54 10.05
C GLN A 31 4.86 -1.69 9.02
N PHE A 32 3.64 -1.28 9.34
CA PHE A 32 2.46 -1.59 8.52
C PHE A 32 1.93 -0.41 7.69
N TYR A 33 2.38 0.81 7.94
CA TYR A 33 1.88 2.01 7.25
C TYR A 33 2.10 1.97 5.73
N PRO A 34 3.25 1.53 5.20
CA PRO A 34 3.41 1.41 3.74
C PRO A 34 2.37 0.48 3.11
N GLN A 35 2.17 -0.70 3.71
CA GLN A 35 1.19 -1.69 3.24
C GLN A 35 -0.25 -1.19 3.39
N TYR A 36 -0.54 -0.48 4.48
CA TYR A 36 -1.84 0.13 4.73
C TYR A 36 -2.16 1.23 3.70
N ALA A 37 -1.19 2.12 3.45
CA ALA A 37 -1.33 3.21 2.48
C ALA A 37 -1.55 2.67 1.06
N GLU A 38 -0.78 1.66 0.66
CA GLU A 38 -0.95 1.01 -0.65
C GLU A 38 -2.34 0.35 -0.76
N LYS A 39 -2.77 -0.38 0.28
CA LYS A 39 -4.11 -0.98 0.31
C LYS A 39 -5.22 0.07 0.24
N GLU A 40 -5.06 1.20 0.90
CA GLU A 40 -5.99 2.32 0.84
C GLU A 40 -6.04 2.93 -0.56
N ALA A 41 -4.88 3.13 -1.20
CA ALA A 41 -4.79 3.62 -2.56
C ALA A 41 -5.46 2.67 -3.56
N GLN A 42 -5.24 1.35 -3.44
CA GLN A 42 -5.94 0.34 -4.26
C GLN A 42 -7.46 0.43 -4.08
N ALA A 43 -7.95 0.51 -2.84
CA ALA A 43 -9.39 0.61 -2.56
C ALA A 43 -10.01 1.90 -3.14
N LYS A 44 -9.28 3.02 -3.12
CA LYS A 44 -9.70 4.28 -3.75
C LYS A 44 -9.70 4.17 -5.27
N LEU A 45 -8.67 3.56 -5.86
CA LEU A 45 -8.56 3.37 -7.31
C LEU A 45 -9.71 2.55 -7.86
N HIS A 46 -10.08 1.44 -7.18
CA HIS A 46 -11.23 0.61 -7.53
C HIS A 46 -12.59 1.31 -7.47
N ARG A 47 -12.71 2.41 -6.71
CA ARG A 47 -13.96 3.17 -6.57
C ARG A 47 -13.93 4.48 -7.37
N LEU A 48 -12.79 4.79 -7.99
CA LEU A 48 -12.60 6.05 -8.67
C LEU A 48 -13.47 6.05 -9.93
N THR A 49 -14.36 7.04 -10.00
CA THR A 49 -15.23 7.27 -11.15
C THR A 49 -15.09 8.73 -11.57
N GLN A 50 -15.14 9.00 -12.87
CA GLN A 50 -15.11 10.35 -13.38
C GLN A 50 -16.40 11.08 -12.97
N GLN A 51 -16.27 12.07 -12.09
CA GLN A 51 -17.39 12.93 -11.68
C GLN A 51 -17.41 14.24 -12.48
N GLY A 52 -16.25 14.88 -12.64
CA GLY A 52 -16.06 16.15 -13.35
C GLY A 52 -15.41 15.98 -14.73
N THR A 53 -14.37 16.77 -14.97
CA THR A 53 -13.61 16.74 -16.23
C THR A 53 -12.72 15.50 -16.32
N VAL A 54 -12.40 15.09 -17.55
CA VAL A 54 -11.43 14.00 -17.79
C VAL A 54 -10.06 14.36 -17.19
N ARG A 55 -9.65 15.63 -17.25
CA ARG A 55 -8.38 16.10 -16.68
C ARG A 55 -8.30 15.90 -15.16
N GLU A 56 -9.38 16.17 -14.44
CA GLU A 56 -9.45 15.94 -12.99
C GLU A 56 -9.42 14.44 -12.66
N TYR A 57 -10.13 13.62 -13.45
CA TYR A 57 -10.10 12.17 -13.30
C TYR A 57 -8.69 11.60 -13.53
N VAL A 58 -8.04 11.97 -14.64
CA VAL A 58 -6.67 11.54 -14.96
C VAL A 58 -5.71 11.93 -13.84
N ARG A 59 -5.81 13.16 -13.31
CA ARG A 59 -4.99 13.59 -12.18
C ARG A 59 -5.18 12.71 -10.94
N ALA A 60 -6.43 12.51 -10.53
CA ALA A 60 -6.73 11.69 -9.35
C ALA A 60 -6.30 10.23 -9.54
N PHE A 61 -6.48 9.68 -10.74
CA PHE A 61 -6.02 8.34 -11.09
C PHE A 61 -4.50 8.23 -11.01
N SER A 62 -3.76 9.17 -11.60
CA SER A 62 -2.29 9.21 -11.56
C SER A 62 -1.74 9.36 -10.14
N GLU A 63 -2.37 10.18 -9.29
CA GLU A 63 -1.96 10.34 -7.89
C GLU A 63 -2.11 9.04 -7.08
N LEU A 64 -3.14 8.24 -7.36
CA LEU A 64 -3.33 6.93 -6.72
C LEU A 64 -2.35 5.88 -7.24
N MET A 65 -2.10 5.88 -8.56
CA MET A 65 -1.11 5.00 -9.19
C MET A 65 0.29 5.11 -8.56
N LEU A 66 0.72 6.33 -8.22
CA LEU A 66 2.02 6.58 -7.58
C LEU A 66 2.15 5.96 -6.18
N GLN A 67 1.04 5.61 -5.55
CA GLN A 67 1.00 5.02 -4.20
C GLN A 67 0.95 3.49 -4.24
N ILE A 68 0.89 2.86 -5.43
CA ILE A 68 0.73 1.42 -5.59
C ILE A 68 1.95 0.86 -6.31
N SER A 69 2.61 -0.11 -5.68
CA SER A 69 3.93 -0.59 -6.10
C SER A 69 3.87 -1.54 -7.31
N ASN A 70 2.79 -2.31 -7.41
CA ASN A 70 2.72 -3.50 -8.28
C ASN A 70 1.43 -3.53 -9.11
N LEU A 71 1.26 -2.61 -10.06
CA LEU A 71 0.16 -2.67 -11.03
C LEU A 71 0.66 -3.06 -12.41
N SER A 72 0.05 -4.09 -12.99
CA SER A 72 0.29 -4.43 -14.38
C SER A 72 -0.38 -3.43 -15.32
N GLU A 73 0.21 -3.19 -16.49
CA GLU A 73 -0.38 -2.29 -17.51
C GLU A 73 -1.83 -2.67 -17.84
N LYS A 74 -2.15 -3.96 -17.85
CA LYS A 74 -3.50 -4.47 -18.08
C LYS A 74 -4.48 -4.06 -16.98
N GLU A 75 -4.09 -4.17 -15.71
CA GLU A 75 -4.91 -3.74 -14.57
C GLU A 75 -5.11 -2.22 -14.58
N VAL A 76 -4.05 -1.48 -14.88
CA VAL A 76 -4.09 -0.02 -15.02
C VAL A 76 -5.09 0.39 -16.09
N PHE A 77 -4.98 -0.18 -17.29
CA PHE A 77 -5.90 0.12 -18.38
C PHE A 77 -7.34 -0.22 -18.02
N TYR A 78 -7.57 -1.42 -17.48
CA TYR A 78 -8.92 -1.87 -17.12
C TYR A 78 -9.57 -0.94 -16.09
N TRP A 79 -8.89 -0.58 -15.01
CA TRP A 79 -9.46 0.32 -14.00
C TRP A 79 -9.61 1.75 -14.50
N PHE A 80 -8.69 2.22 -15.33
CA PHE A 80 -8.78 3.54 -15.94
C PHE A 80 -10.02 3.64 -16.82
N GLU A 81 -10.22 2.66 -17.71
CA GLU A 81 -11.36 2.59 -18.61
C GLU A 81 -12.67 2.42 -17.83
N ASP A 82 -12.71 1.54 -16.82
CA ASP A 82 -13.91 1.24 -16.03
C ASP A 82 -14.49 2.52 -15.37
N GLY A 83 -13.62 3.35 -14.77
CA GLY A 83 -14.01 4.57 -14.07
C GLY A 83 -14.41 5.75 -14.97
N LEU A 84 -14.16 5.72 -16.28
CA LEU A 84 -14.54 6.82 -17.19
C LEU A 84 -16.06 6.93 -17.39
N LYS A 85 -16.56 8.15 -17.66
CA LYS A 85 -17.93 8.33 -18.13
C LYS A 85 -18.11 7.72 -19.53
N PRO A 86 -19.31 7.18 -19.87
CA PRO A 86 -19.53 6.51 -21.16
C PRO A 86 -19.15 7.35 -22.38
N TRP A 87 -19.42 8.67 -22.36
CA TRP A 87 -19.07 9.54 -23.47
C TRP A 87 -17.55 9.67 -23.68
N ALA A 88 -16.77 9.63 -22.61
CA ALA A 88 -15.31 9.71 -22.68
C ALA A 88 -14.69 8.40 -23.17
N LYS A 89 -15.31 7.25 -22.85
CA LYS A 89 -14.88 5.94 -23.36
C LYS A 89 -14.97 5.85 -24.88
N ASN A 90 -15.98 6.50 -25.48
CA ASN A 90 -16.18 6.49 -26.94
C ASN A 90 -15.14 7.31 -27.72
N GLU A 91 -14.34 8.13 -27.04
CA GLU A 91 -13.26 8.94 -27.65
C GLU A 91 -11.88 8.28 -27.55
N PHE A 92 -11.77 7.18 -26.79
CA PHE A 92 -10.54 6.44 -26.54
C PHE A 92 -10.34 5.27 -27.52
#